data_AF-A0A833FZS4-F1
#
_entry.id   AF-A0A833FZS4-F1
#
_cell.length_a   1.000
_cell.length_b   1.000
_cell.length_c   1.000
_cell.angle_alpha   90.00
_cell.angle_beta   90.00
_cell.angle_gamma   90.00
#
_symmetry.space_group_name_H-M   'P 1'
#
loop_
_entity.id
_entity.type
_entity.pdbx_description
1 polymer ?
#
loop_
_entity_poly.entity_id
_entity_poly.type
_entity_poly.pdbx_seq_one_letter_code
_entity_poly.pdbx_strand_id
1 'polypeptide(L)' 'MKVDVIGGGPAGLYFAILAKKAWPQTEITVLERNRPDDTFGFGVVFSDE' A
#
# COMPACT_ATOMS: atom_id res chain seq x y z
N MET A 1 3.01 -17.50 -3.98
CA MET A 1 1.66 -16.92 -3.75
C MET A 1 1.55 -15.64 -4.57
N LYS A 2 0.37 -15.35 -5.12
CA LYS A 2 0.10 -14.09 -5.84
C LYS A 2 -0.92 -13.28 -5.06
N VAL A 3 -0.68 -11.98 -4.91
CA VAL A 3 -1.54 -11.07 -4.16
C VAL A 3 -1.74 -9.79 -4.97
N ASP A 4 -3.00 -9.46 -5.23
CA ASP A 4 -3.38 -8.19 -5.85
C ASP A 4 -3.96 -7.27 -4.78
N VAL A 5 -3.33 -6.12 -4.60
CA VAL A 5 -3.75 -5.07 -3.65
C VAL A 5 -4.49 -4.00 -4.43
N ILE A 6 -5.78 -3.85 -4.16
CA ILE A 6 -6.63 -2.83 -4.81
C ILE A 6 -6.59 -1.55 -3.96
N GLY A 7 -5.94 -0.52 -4.49
CA GLY A 7 -5.75 0.78 -3.86
C GLY A 7 -4.30 1.02 -3.42
N GLY A 8 -3.70 2.10 -3.93
CA GLY A 8 -2.38 2.62 -3.58
C GLY A 8 -2.37 3.58 -2.38
N GLY A 9 -3.37 3.48 -1.51
CA GLY A 9 -3.42 4.26 -0.27
C GLY A 9 -2.49 3.72 0.83
N PRO A 10 -2.39 4.42 1.98
CA PRO A 10 -1.46 4.07 3.06
C PRO A 10 -1.60 2.61 3.53
N ALA A 11 -2.83 2.10 3.69
CA ALA A 11 -3.06 0.73 4.13
C ALA A 11 -2.56 -0.31 3.12
N GLY A 12 -2.89 -0.13 1.84
CA GLY A 12 -2.51 -1.07 0.77
C GLY A 12 -0.99 -1.10 0.56
N LEU A 13 -0.36 0.07 0.51
CA LEU A 13 1.10 0.17 0.38
C LEU A 13 1.83 -0.38 1.60
N TYR A 14 1.35 -0.07 2.81
CA TYR A 14 1.98 -0.58 4.03
C TYR A 14 1.87 -2.10 4.12
N PHE A 15 0.71 -2.68 3.79
CA PHE A 15 0.56 -4.12 3.66
C PHE A 15 1.52 -4.71 2.62
N ALA A 16 1.59 -4.15 1.41
CA ALA A 16 2.45 -4.67 0.34
C ALA A 16 3.93 -4.70 0.76
N ILE A 17 4.40 -3.65 1.45
CA ILE A 17 5.75 -3.57 1.99
C ILE A 17 6.00 -4.67 3.04
N LEU A 18 5.12 -4.78 4.04
CA LEU A 18 5.30 -5.75 5.13
C LEU A 18 5.17 -7.20 4.62
N ALA A 19 4.21 -7.47 3.74
CA ALA A 19 4.00 -8.78 3.15
C ALA A 19 5.21 -9.22 2.30
N LYS A 20 5.80 -8.30 1.51
CA LYS A 20 7.00 -8.61 0.72
C LYS A 20 8.23 -8.85 1.61
N LYS A 21 8.35 -8.12 2.71
CA LYS A 21 9.43 -8.32 3.71
C LYS A 21 9.30 -9.68 4.42
N ALA A 22 8.10 -10.04 4.86
CA ALA A 22 7.85 -11.31 5.55
C ALA A 22 7.95 -12.51 4.60
N TRP A 23 7.50 -12.35 3.35
CA TRP A 23 7.50 -13.41 2.34
C TRP A 23 8.07 -12.91 1.00
N PRO A 24 9.41 -12.90 0.84
CA PRO A 24 10.07 -12.36 -0.35
C PRO A 24 9.69 -13.05 -1.66
N GLN A 25 9.24 -14.31 -1.60
CA GLN A 25 8.82 -15.11 -2.76
C GLN A 25 7.40 -14.78 -3.23
N THR A 26 6.63 -13.97 -2.49
CA THR A 26 5.27 -13.57 -2.89
C THR A 26 5.35 -12.53 -4.02
N GLU A 27 4.59 -12.76 -5.09
CA GLU A 27 4.36 -11.80 -6.16
C GLU A 27 3.23 -10.88 -5.72
N ILE A 28 3.50 -9.58 -5.61
CA ILE A 28 2.55 -8.58 -5.13
C ILE A 28 2.39 -7.52 -6.20
N THR A 29 1.16 -7.28 -6.64
CA THR A 29 0.78 -6.21 -7.57
C THR A 29 -0.08 -5.21 -6.83
N VAL A 30 0.23 -3.92 -6.93
CA VAL A 30 -0.62 -2.83 -6.41
C VAL A 30 -1.30 -2.16 -7.59
N LEU A 31 -2.62 -2.07 -7.53
CA LEU A 31 -3.46 -1.46 -8.57
C LEU A 31 -4.08 -0.19 -8.00
N GLU A 32 -3.72 0.97 -8.54
CA GLU A 32 -4.31 2.27 -8.19
C GLU A 32 -5.12 2.82 -9.37
N ARG A 33 -6.26 3.42 -9.07
CA ARG A 33 -7.16 4.04 -10.05
C ARG A 33 -6.64 5.42 -10.49
N ASN A 34 -6.11 6.19 -9.56
CA ASN A 34 -5.69 7.57 -9.78
C ASN A 34 -4.27 7.64 -10.38
N ARG A 35 -3.89 8.81 -10.92
CA ARG A 35 -2.51 9.03 -11.41
C ARG A 35 -1.54 9.11 -10.22
N PRO A 36 -0.23 8.85 -10.40
CA PRO A 36 0.75 8.86 -9.30
C PRO A 36 0.75 10.13 -8.44
N ASP A 37 0.45 11.29 -9.04
CA ASP A 37 0.47 12.59 -8.35
C ASP A 37 -0.93 13.04 -7.87
N ASP A 38 -1.98 12.26 -8.13
CA ASP A 38 -3.35 12.55 -7.68
C ASP A 38 -3.53 12.12 -6.22
N THR A 39 -3.10 12.99 -5.30
CA THR A 39 -3.25 12.78 -3.85
C THR A 39 -4.37 13.65 -3.28
N PHE A 40 -5.16 13.08 -2.36
CA PHE A 40 -6.30 13.76 -1.73
C PHE A 40 -6.16 13.71 -0.20
N GLY A 41 -6.68 14.72 0.50
CA GLY A 41 -6.74 14.77 1.96
C GLY A 41 -6.26 16.08 2.56
N PHE A 42 -6.32 16.18 3.88
CA PHE A 42 -6.02 17.40 4.65
C PHE A 42 -4.83 17.24 5.61
N GLY A 43 -4.13 16.09 5.55
CA GLY A 43 -3.10 15.68 6.49
C GLY A 43 -3.58 14.59 7.45
N VAL A 44 -2.68 13.70 7.85
CA VAL A 44 -2.90 12.65 8.84
C VAL A 44 -1.78 12.70 9.86
N VAL A 45 -2.08 12.36 11.11
CA VAL A 45 -1.09 12.24 12.20
C VAL A 45 -1.04 10.80 12.68
N PHE A 46 0.13 10.37 13.17
CA PHE A 46 0.26 9.11 13.88
C PHE A 46 -0.15 9.29 15.34
N SER A 47 -0.63 8.22 15.97
CA SER A 47 -0.85 8.19 17.41
C SER A 47 0.48 8.22 18.15
N ASP A 48 0.47 8.80 19.36
CA ASP A 48 1.66 8.94 20.22
C ASP A 48 2.03 7.65 20.98
N GLU A 49 1.36 6.53 20.71
CA GLU A 49 1.58 5.22 21.35
C GLU A 49 2.71 4.40 20.71
#